data_AF-A0A351A5Q0-F1
#
_entry.id   AF-A0A351A5Q0-F1
#
_cell.length_a   1.000
_cell.length_b   1.000
_cell.length_c   1.000
_cell.angle_alpha   90.00
_cell.angle_beta   90.00
_cell.angle_gamma   90.00
#
_symmetry.space_group_name_H-M   'P 1'
#
loop_
_entity.id
_entity.type
_entity.pdbx_description
1 polymer ?
#
loop_
_entity_poly.entity_id
_entity_poly.type
_entity_poly.pdbx_seq_one_letter_code
_entity_poly.pdbx_strand_id
1 'polypeptide(L)'
;IPIPALLRRLREEAVRAPEAVPHHMRGQGSKYSKKEAMLWKAWRKLNTSPALYRAFSFAGTRLSALMPSNIGPWTEHRSAPKPAARSLHELAREHLGED
;
A
#
# COMPACT_ATOMS: atom_id res chain seq x y z
N ILE A 1 5.88 29.05 -19.47
CA ILE A 1 6.69 28.54 -18.32
C ILE A 1 6.09 27.19 -17.88
N PRO A 2 6.83 26.07 -17.85
CA PRO A 2 6.30 24.75 -17.50
C PRO A 2 6.18 24.56 -15.98
N ILE A 3 5.31 25.34 -15.33
CA ILE A 3 5.07 25.29 -13.87
C ILE A 3 4.74 23.87 -13.36
N PRO A 4 3.89 23.07 -14.05
CA PRO A 4 3.59 21.72 -13.59
C PRO A 4 4.81 20.79 -13.55
N ALA A 5 5.72 20.93 -14.52
CA ALA A 5 6.94 20.12 -14.56
C ALA A 5 7.86 20.43 -13.37
N LEU A 6 7.94 21.71 -12.98
CA LEU A 6 8.71 22.14 -11.80
C LEU A 6 8.09 21.59 -10.51
N LEU A 7 6.77 21.67 -10.35
CA LEU A 7 6.09 21.11 -9.17
C LEU A 7 6.27 19.60 -9.06
N ARG A 8 6.20 18.88 -10.18
CA ARG A 8 6.44 17.43 -10.21
C ARG A 8 7.86 17.11 -9.77
N ARG A 9 8.85 17.81 -10.33
CA ARG A 9 10.26 17.65 -9.98
C ARG A 9 10.52 17.90 -8.49
N LEU A 10 9.93 18.97 -7.92
CA LEU A 10 10.06 19.26 -6.49
C LEU A 10 9.47 18.14 -5.61
N ARG A 11 8.35 17.53 -6.01
CA ARG A 11 7.77 16.38 -5.30
C ARG A 11 8.66 15.14 -5.37
N GLU A 12 9.22 14.86 -6.55
CA GLU A 12 10.15 13.74 -6.75
C GLU A 12 11.41 13.91 -5.91
N GLU A 13 11.99 15.11 -5.90
CA GLU A 13 13.20 15.41 -5.14
C GLU A 13 12.96 15.45 -3.62
N ALA A 14 11.77 15.83 -3.16
CA ALA A 14 11.41 15.82 -1.74
C ALA A 14 11.35 14.40 -1.12
N VAL A 15 11.02 13.38 -1.92
CA VAL A 15 10.88 11.98 -1.47
C VAL A 15 12.12 11.14 -1.82
N ARG A 16 13.10 11.70 -2.55
CA ARG A 16 14.34 11.00 -2.90
C ARG A 16 15.15 10.67 -1.65
N ALA A 17 15.88 9.55 -1.66
CA ALA A 17 16.74 9.18 -0.54
C ALA A 17 17.76 10.32 -0.23
N PRO A 18 17.93 10.71 1.05
CA PRO A 18 18.83 11.78 1.46
C PRO A 18 20.28 11.55 1.04
N GLU A 19 20.70 10.29 0.94
CA GLU A 19 22.03 9.85 0.51
C GLU A 19 22.21 9.74 -1.02
N ALA A 20 21.17 10.00 -1.82
CA ALA A 20 21.24 9.85 -3.27
C ALA A 20 22.01 11.01 -3.93
N VAL A 21 23.18 10.69 -4.47
CA VAL A 21 24.04 11.58 -5.25
C VAL A 21 23.59 11.58 -6.73
N PRO A 22 23.64 12.72 -7.45
CA PRO A 22 23.99 14.06 -6.97
C PRO A 22 22.85 14.77 -6.24
N HIS A 23 23.23 15.67 -5.32
CA HIS A 23 22.31 16.55 -4.62
C HIS A 23 21.96 17.76 -5.48
N HIS A 24 20.76 17.76 -6.05
CA HIS A 24 20.35 18.83 -6.97
C HIS A 24 19.74 20.03 -6.26
N MET A 25 19.17 19.86 -5.05
CA MET A 25 18.45 20.91 -4.33
C MET A 25 18.63 20.83 -2.82
N ARG A 26 18.60 22.00 -2.16
CA ARG A 26 18.52 22.12 -0.69
C ARG A 26 17.19 21.57 -0.20
N GLY A 27 17.22 20.66 0.78
CA GLY A 27 16.00 20.00 1.30
C GLY A 27 15.56 18.74 0.55
N GLN A 28 16.42 18.19 -0.33
CA GLN A 28 16.22 16.87 -0.93
C GLN A 28 16.02 15.81 0.17
N GLY A 29 15.03 14.94 -0.01
CA GLY A 29 14.70 13.90 0.96
C GLY A 29 14.07 14.39 2.26
N SER A 30 13.63 15.65 2.35
CA SER A 30 12.90 16.19 3.52
C SER A 30 11.62 15.42 3.86
N LYS A 31 11.01 14.74 2.90
CA LYS A 31 9.83 13.88 3.08
C LYS A 31 10.16 12.39 2.92
N TYR A 32 11.44 12.02 2.92
CA TYR A 32 11.82 10.62 2.80
C TYR A 32 11.65 9.89 4.13
N SER A 33 10.93 8.78 4.10
CA SER A 33 10.79 7.86 5.22
C SER A 33 11.24 6.45 4.81
N LYS A 34 12.28 5.93 5.48
CA LYS A 34 12.76 4.56 5.27
C LYS A 34 11.65 3.53 5.54
N LYS A 35 10.80 3.79 6.53
CA LYS A 35 9.67 2.93 6.90
C LYS A 35 8.63 2.89 5.78
N GLU A 36 8.26 4.04 5.23
CA GLU A 36 7.32 4.10 4.10
C GLU A 36 7.91 3.43 2.86
N ALA A 37 9.18 3.68 2.55
CA ALA A 37 9.85 3.03 1.42
C ALA A 37 9.86 1.50 1.56
N MET A 38 10.09 0.98 2.79
CA MET A 38 10.02 -0.44 3.08
C MET A 38 8.58 -0.97 2.93
N LEU A 39 7.59 -0.25 3.45
CA LEU A 39 6.17 -0.61 3.34
C LEU A 39 5.74 -0.70 1.88
N TRP A 40 6.14 0.26 1.04
CA TRP A 40 5.87 0.24 -0.40
C TRP A 40 6.55 -0.94 -1.10
N LYS A 41 7.80 -1.27 -0.76
CA LYS A 41 8.49 -2.45 -1.29
C LYS A 41 7.79 -3.75 -0.89
N ALA A 42 7.38 -3.87 0.37
CA ALA A 42 6.64 -5.03 0.86
C ALA A 42 5.30 -5.16 0.16
N TRP A 43 4.54 -4.07 0.06
CA TRP A 43 3.26 -4.01 -0.65
C TRP A 43 3.40 -4.42 -2.11
N ARG A 44 4.43 -3.90 -2.81
CA ARG A 44 4.73 -4.31 -4.19
C ARG A 44 4.98 -5.82 -4.26
N LYS A 45 5.88 -6.35 -3.44
CA LYS A 45 6.24 -7.78 -3.45
C LYS A 45 5.01 -8.67 -3.20
N LEU A 46 4.15 -8.28 -2.28
CA LEU A 46 2.91 -8.98 -1.94
C LEU A 46 1.94 -9.03 -3.12
N ASN A 47 1.74 -7.90 -3.81
CA ASN A 47 0.79 -7.82 -4.93
C ASN A 47 1.36 -8.37 -6.26
N THR A 48 2.68 -8.47 -6.41
CA THR A 48 3.29 -9.05 -7.63
C THR A 48 3.47 -10.56 -7.58
N SER A 49 3.41 -11.18 -6.40
CA SER A 49 3.61 -12.62 -6.23
C SER A 49 2.27 -13.33 -5.99
N PRO A 50 1.83 -14.23 -6.90
CA PRO A 50 0.55 -14.92 -6.76
C PRO A 50 0.42 -15.73 -5.46
N ALA A 51 1.50 -16.39 -5.03
CA ALA A 51 1.50 -17.20 -3.82
C ALA A 51 1.37 -16.35 -2.55
N LEU A 52 2.14 -15.25 -2.45
CA LEU A 52 2.04 -14.32 -1.32
C LEU A 52 0.68 -13.64 -1.27
N TYR A 53 0.17 -13.24 -2.44
CA TYR A 53 -1.15 -12.64 -2.55
C TYR A 53 -2.24 -13.58 -2.03
N ARG A 54 -2.24 -14.85 -2.49
CA ARG A 54 -3.20 -15.87 -2.02
C ARG A 54 -3.10 -16.12 -0.51
N ALA A 55 -1.90 -16.29 0.02
CA ALA A 55 -1.68 -16.49 1.45
C ALA A 55 -2.16 -15.29 2.27
N PHE A 56 -1.87 -14.08 1.81
CA PHE A 56 -2.32 -12.85 2.45
C PHE A 56 -3.85 -12.69 2.40
N SER A 57 -4.48 -12.97 1.26
CA SER A 57 -5.95 -12.94 1.14
C SER A 57 -6.60 -13.95 2.08
N PHE A 58 -6.09 -15.18 2.15
CA PHE A 58 -6.59 -16.21 3.06
C PHE A 58 -6.43 -15.80 4.54
N ALA A 59 -5.26 -15.27 4.90
CA ALA A 59 -5.04 -14.74 6.25
C ALA A 59 -5.97 -13.56 6.56
N GLY A 60 -6.19 -12.67 5.59
CA GLY A 60 -7.07 -11.50 5.72
C GLY A 60 -8.53 -11.84 5.95
N THR A 61 -9.05 -12.92 5.36
CA THR A 61 -10.41 -13.38 5.61
C THR A 61 -10.54 -14.08 6.97
N ARG A 62 -9.57 -14.94 7.33
CA ARG A 62 -9.60 -15.74 8.57
C ARG A 62 -9.26 -14.94 9.83
N LEU A 63 -8.34 -13.99 9.74
CA LEU A 63 -7.94 -13.10 10.83
C LEU A 63 -8.68 -11.76 10.80
N SER A 64 -9.77 -11.66 10.02
CA SER A 64 -10.60 -10.46 9.92
C SER A 64 -11.13 -9.97 11.28
N ALA A 65 -11.31 -10.87 12.23
CA ALA A 65 -11.72 -10.54 13.60
C ALA A 65 -10.64 -9.79 14.42
N LEU A 66 -9.37 -9.86 14.02
CA LEU A 66 -8.26 -9.17 14.69
C LEU A 66 -8.01 -7.76 14.12
N MET A 67 -8.78 -7.33 13.12
CA MET A 67 -8.65 -6.00 12.54
C MET A 67 -9.04 -4.92 13.56
N PRO A 68 -8.21 -3.88 13.76
CA PRO A 68 -8.55 -2.77 14.64
C PRO A 68 -9.75 -2.00 14.10
N SER A 69 -10.60 -1.51 15.00
CA SER A 69 -11.77 -0.68 14.65
C SER A 69 -11.39 0.74 14.21
N ASN A 70 -10.15 1.17 14.45
CA ASN A 70 -9.63 2.47 14.06
C ASN A 70 -8.37 2.29 13.19
N ILE A 71 -8.44 2.75 11.93
CA ILE A 71 -7.39 2.66 10.90
C ILE A 71 -6.77 4.05 10.65
N GLY A 72 -6.79 4.91 11.67
CA GLY A 72 -6.26 6.26 11.59
C GLY A 72 -7.19 7.20 10.80
N PRO A 73 -6.64 8.07 9.92
CA PRO A 73 -7.42 9.12 9.25
C PRO A 73 -8.61 8.61 8.43
N TRP A 74 -8.55 7.37 7.94
CA TRP A 74 -9.67 6.77 7.23
C TRP A 74 -10.93 6.68 8.11
N THR A 75 -10.76 6.26 9.36
CA THR A 75 -11.86 6.03 10.31
C THR A 75 -12.39 7.30 10.96
N GLU A 76 -11.78 8.46 10.71
CA GLU A 76 -12.29 9.77 11.17
C GLU A 76 -13.57 10.18 10.42
N HIS A 77 -13.66 9.83 9.13
CA HIS A 77 -14.78 10.22 8.27
C HIS A 77 -15.49 9.04 7.61
N ARG A 78 -14.99 7.81 7.76
CA ARG A 78 -15.54 6.61 7.12
C ARG A 78 -15.59 5.45 8.08
N SER A 79 -16.51 4.53 7.85
CA SER A 79 -16.55 3.28 8.61
C SER A 79 -15.30 2.43 8.33
N ALA A 80 -14.81 1.75 9.36
CA ALA A 80 -13.72 0.81 9.20
C ALA A 80 -14.14 -0.33 8.24
N PRO A 81 -13.36 -0.60 7.17
CA PRO A 81 -13.63 -1.72 6.29
C PRO A 81 -13.52 -3.03 7.09
N LYS A 82 -14.60 -3.82 7.12
CA LYS A 82 -14.60 -5.15 7.70
C LYS A 82 -14.34 -6.18 6.59
N PRO A 83 -13.21 -6.90 6.60
CA PRO A 83 -12.95 -7.93 5.60
C PRO A 83 -14.02 -9.01 5.68
N ALA A 84 -14.50 -9.48 4.53
CA ALA A 84 -15.46 -10.57 4.46
C ALA A 84 -14.83 -11.89 4.91
N ALA A 85 -15.61 -12.76 5.53
CA ALA A 85 -15.15 -14.08 5.97
C ALA A 85 -14.79 -15.02 4.81
N ARG A 86 -15.35 -14.77 3.62
CA ARG A 86 -15.09 -15.51 2.38
C ARG A 86 -14.55 -14.57 1.33
N SER A 87 -13.53 -15.00 0.62
CA SER A 87 -12.96 -14.23 -0.50
C SER A 87 -13.84 -14.35 -1.75
N LEU A 88 -13.79 -13.35 -2.62
CA LEU A 88 -14.49 -13.41 -3.90
C LEU A 88 -14.08 -14.64 -4.73
N HIS A 89 -12.81 -15.04 -4.67
CA HIS A 89 -12.31 -16.23 -5.36
C HIS A 89 -12.92 -17.53 -4.85
N GLU A 90 -13.19 -17.62 -3.54
CA GLU A 90 -13.89 -18.79 -2.96
C GLU A 90 -15.35 -18.81 -3.39
N LEU A 91 -16.04 -17.66 -3.33
CA LEU A 91 -17.42 -17.55 -3.77
C LEU A 91 -17.57 -17.86 -5.27
N ALA A 92 -16.61 -17.43 -6.09
CA ALA A 92 -16.58 -17.72 -7.51
C ALA A 92 -16.40 -19.21 -7.80
N ARG A 93 -15.48 -19.92 -7.09
CA ARG A 93 -15.28 -21.36 -7.29
C ARG A 93 -16.52 -22.18 -6.91
N GLU A 94 -17.12 -21.86 -5.76
CA GLU A 94 -18.37 -22.51 -5.33
C GLU A 94 -19.50 -22.27 -6.35
N HIS A 95 -19.61 -21.05 -6.87
CA HIS A 95 -20.62 -20.73 -7.89
C HIS A 95 -20.39 -21.47 -9.22
N LEU A 96 -19.13 -21.72 -9.59
CA LEU A 96 -18.76 -22.43 -10.81
C LEU A 96 -18.78 -23.96 -10.66
N GLY A 97 -18.98 -24.48 -9.44
CA GLY A 97 -19.03 -25.92 -9.16
C GLY A 97 -17.68 -26.64 -9.27
N GLU A 98 -16.57 -25.91 -9.11
CA GLU A 98 -15.20 -26.43 -9.21
C GLU A 98 -14.66 -26.90 -7.84
N ASP A 99 -15.42 -27.73 -7.11
CA ASP A 99 -14.99 -28.34 -5.83
C ASP A 99 -14.37 -29.73 -6.01
#